data_AF-A0A9E1TXD4-F1
#
_entry.id   AF-A0A9E1TXD4-F1
#
_cell.length_a   1.000
_cell.length_b   1.000
_cell.length_c   1.000
_cell.angle_alpha   90.00
_cell.angle_beta   90.00
_cell.angle_gamma   90.00
#
_symmetry.space_group_name_H-M   'P 1'
#
loop_
_entity.id
_entity.type
_entity.pdbx_description
1 polymer ?
#
loop_
_entity_poly.entity_id
_entity_poly.type
_entity_poly.pdbx_seq_one_letter_code
_entity_poly.pdbx_strand_id
1 'polypeptide(L)'
;MKNKPSRNDTCHCGSGKKLKNCHGKTIERSSQTWIIGAVIFLLLLWFLFFETTPPAETTSYSPAPLIPKKPNLTSTAPGPAPPGKVWSVEHGHWHNAPLAPSTLPSQSKTSEPKPQPKGDPPPGKVWSPEHGHWHDQN
;
A
#
# COMPACT_ATOMS: atom_id res chain seq x y z
N MET A 1 -0.09 45.18 -40.37
CA MET A 1 -0.26 44.08 -39.39
C MET A 1 0.48 44.48 -38.12
N LYS A 2 -0.23 44.78 -37.03
CA LYS A 2 0.41 45.28 -35.80
C LYS A 2 0.85 44.06 -34.97
N ASN A 3 2.11 43.66 -35.12
CA ASN A 3 2.67 42.54 -34.36
C ASN A 3 2.71 42.94 -32.88
N LYS A 4 1.96 42.23 -32.04
CA LYS A 4 2.00 42.46 -30.59
C LYS A 4 3.35 41.93 -30.09
N PRO A 5 4.15 42.73 -29.35
CA PRO A 5 5.45 42.28 -28.86
C PRO A 5 5.32 41.00 -28.04
N SER A 6 6.20 40.04 -28.29
CA SER A 6 6.23 38.73 -27.64
C SER A 6 6.58 38.85 -26.17
N ARG A 7 6.10 37.90 -25.36
CA ARG A 7 6.37 37.85 -23.90
C ARG A 7 7.86 37.78 -23.57
N ASN A 8 8.69 37.29 -24.49
CA ASN A 8 10.14 37.19 -24.32
C ASN A 8 10.91 38.41 -24.86
N ASP A 9 10.26 39.35 -25.55
CA ASP A 9 10.92 40.52 -26.15
C ASP A 9 11.35 41.54 -25.11
N THR A 10 12.32 42.38 -25.45
CA THR A 10 12.76 43.49 -24.59
C THR A 10 11.60 44.44 -24.32
N CYS A 11 11.41 44.80 -23.04
CA CYS A 11 10.32 45.67 -22.65
C CYS A 11 10.52 47.10 -23.16
N HIS A 12 9.43 47.73 -23.61
CA HIS A 12 9.41 49.07 -24.20
C HIS A 12 9.72 50.21 -23.22
N CYS A 13 9.93 49.94 -21.93
CA CYS A 13 10.23 50.95 -20.91
C CYS A 13 11.74 51.23 -20.75
N GLY A 14 12.60 50.66 -21.60
CA GLY A 14 14.04 50.86 -21.54
C GLY A 14 14.76 50.09 -20.41
N SER A 15 14.04 49.28 -19.63
CA SER A 15 14.63 48.53 -18.51
C SER A 15 15.60 47.40 -18.91
N GLY A 16 15.70 47.05 -20.20
CA GLY A 16 16.49 45.90 -20.69
C GLY A 16 15.95 44.52 -20.28
N LYS A 17 14.83 44.45 -19.54
CA LYS A 17 14.19 43.21 -19.07
C LYS A 17 13.19 42.69 -20.11
N LYS A 18 12.95 41.37 -20.13
CA LYS A 18 11.91 40.74 -20.97
C LYS A 18 10.52 41.26 -20.58
N LEU A 19 9.60 41.35 -21.55
CA LEU A 19 8.24 41.86 -21.38
C LEU A 19 7.52 41.13 -20.23
N LYS A 20 7.58 39.80 -20.17
CA LYS A 20 6.98 38.97 -19.09
C LYS A 20 7.49 39.26 -17.67
N ASN A 21 8.70 39.83 -17.55
CA ASN A 21 9.33 40.16 -16.26
C ASN A 21 9.21 41.65 -15.92
N CYS A 22 8.63 42.45 -16.83
CA CYS A 22 8.38 43.88 -16.65
C CYS A 22 6.88 44.14 -16.80
N HIS A 23 6.44 44.86 -17.83
CA HIS A 23 5.03 45.24 -18.05
C HIS A 23 4.09 44.10 -18.49
N GLY A 24 4.60 42.88 -18.71
CA GLY A 24 3.83 41.69 -19.03
C GLY A 24 3.53 40.78 -17.83
N LYS A 25 3.83 41.24 -16.60
CA LYS A 25 3.51 40.53 -15.36
C LYS A 25 2.05 40.83 -15.01
N THR A 26 1.15 39.93 -15.37
CA THR A 26 -0.23 39.98 -14.87
C THR A 26 -0.17 39.85 -13.34
N ILE A 27 -0.78 40.81 -12.64
CA ILE A 27 -0.71 40.97 -11.18
C ILE A 27 -1.48 39.85 -10.43
N GLU A 28 -2.10 38.94 -11.18
CA GLU A 28 -2.78 37.74 -10.65
C GLU A 28 -1.85 36.73 -9.94
N ARG A 29 -0.53 36.94 -9.88
CA ARG A 29 0.36 35.99 -9.17
C ARG A 29 0.07 35.90 -7.67
N SER A 30 -0.43 36.98 -7.03
CA SER A 30 -0.76 36.99 -5.59
C SER A 30 -2.08 36.27 -5.31
N SER A 31 -3.13 36.57 -6.10
CA SER A 31 -4.42 35.89 -6.04
C SER A 31 -4.26 34.41 -6.37
N GLN A 32 -3.52 34.07 -7.43
CA GLN A 32 -3.26 32.68 -7.81
C GLN A 32 -2.50 31.91 -6.70
N THR A 33 -1.51 32.50 -6.02
CA THR A 33 -0.85 31.85 -4.88
C THR A 33 -1.78 31.64 -3.70
N TRP A 34 -2.69 32.59 -3.43
CA TRP A 34 -3.67 32.46 -2.35
C TRP A 34 -4.72 31.39 -2.68
N ILE A 35 -5.19 31.33 -3.93
CA ILE A 35 -6.10 30.28 -4.41
C ILE A 35 -5.42 28.90 -4.39
N ILE A 36 -4.18 28.78 -4.84
CA ILE A 36 -3.41 27.53 -4.75
C ILE A 36 -3.25 27.12 -3.27
N GLY A 37 -2.90 28.06 -2.40
CA GLY A 37 -2.81 27.82 -0.96
C GLY A 37 -4.15 27.37 -0.36
N ALA A 38 -5.25 28.00 -0.75
CA ALA A 38 -6.59 27.64 -0.32
C ALA A 38 -6.98 26.23 -0.80
N VAL A 39 -6.72 25.86 -2.06
CA VAL A 39 -7.00 24.53 -2.61
C VAL A 39 -6.16 23.45 -1.91
N ILE A 40 -4.86 23.69 -1.71
CA ILE A 40 -3.99 22.76 -0.98
C ILE A 40 -4.45 22.58 0.47
N PHE A 41 -4.80 23.67 1.14
CA PHE A 41 -5.34 23.62 2.51
C PHE A 41 -6.65 22.85 2.57
N LEU A 42 -7.55 23.03 1.59
CA LEU A 42 -8.83 22.32 1.51
C LEU A 42 -8.64 20.83 1.25
N LEU A 43 -7.66 20.44 0.43
CA LEU A 43 -7.27 19.04 0.21
C LEU A 43 -6.63 18.42 1.44
N LEU A 44 -5.76 19.14 2.15
CA LEU A 44 -5.17 18.68 3.42
C LEU A 44 -6.24 18.52 4.49
N LEU A 45 -7.16 19.47 4.60
CA LEU A 45 -8.27 19.40 5.55
C LEU A 45 -9.21 18.25 5.18
N TRP A 46 -9.54 18.05 3.90
CA TRP A 46 -10.29 16.88 3.44
C TRP A 46 -9.59 15.57 3.78
N PHE A 47 -8.30 15.44 3.49
CA PHE A 47 -7.51 14.27 3.85
C PHE A 47 -7.48 14.05 5.37
N LEU A 48 -7.25 15.08 6.18
CA LEU A 48 -7.26 14.93 7.64
C LEU A 48 -8.64 14.56 8.21
N PHE A 49 -9.73 15.00 7.59
CA PHE A 49 -11.11 14.68 8.02
C PHE A 49 -11.66 13.37 7.42
N PHE A 50 -11.18 12.92 6.26
CA PHE A 50 -11.62 11.67 5.62
C PHE A 50 -10.68 10.48 5.88
N GLU A 51 -9.39 10.72 6.10
CA GLU A 51 -8.37 9.69 6.40
C GLU A 51 -8.26 9.38 7.90
N THR A 52 -9.06 10.01 8.77
CA THR A 52 -9.08 9.71 10.23
C THR A 52 -10.20 8.79 10.67
N THR A 53 -10.74 7.96 9.77
CA THR A 53 -11.34 6.70 10.21
C THR A 53 -10.38 5.54 9.94
N PRO A 54 -9.40 5.28 10.82
CA PRO A 54 -8.92 3.90 10.95
C PRO A 54 -10.14 3.03 11.28
N PRO A 55 -10.32 1.85 10.68
CA PRO A 55 -11.34 0.92 11.14
C PRO A 55 -10.98 0.51 12.56
N ALA A 56 -11.64 1.16 13.53
CA ALA A 56 -11.72 0.83 14.95
C ALA A 56 -10.48 0.16 15.59
N GLU A 57 -9.64 0.97 16.25
CA GLU A 57 -9.21 0.65 17.61
C GLU A 57 -9.34 1.90 18.49
N THR A 58 -10.56 2.11 18.99
CA THR A 58 -10.83 3.12 20.01
C THR A 58 -10.47 2.56 21.38
N THR A 59 -9.24 2.79 21.84
CA THR A 59 -8.90 2.71 23.27
C THR A 59 -9.49 3.94 23.97
N SER A 60 -10.76 3.84 24.36
CA SER A 60 -11.41 4.79 25.27
C SER A 60 -10.91 4.52 26.70
N TYR A 61 -10.02 5.39 27.19
CA TYR A 61 -9.66 5.46 28.60
C TYR A 61 -10.87 6.03 29.38
N SER A 62 -11.77 5.14 29.80
CA SER A 62 -12.67 5.37 30.92
C SER A 62 -11.94 4.92 32.19
N PRO A 63 -11.75 5.77 33.22
CA PRO A 63 -11.10 5.35 34.45
C PRO A 63 -12.13 4.57 35.29
N ALA A 64 -12.33 3.30 34.97
CA ALA A 64 -13.11 2.38 35.76
C ALA A 64 -12.51 0.96 35.64
N PRO A 65 -12.57 0.20 36.74
CA PRO A 65 -11.41 -0.36 37.44
C PRO A 65 -10.62 -1.35 36.59
N LEU A 66 -9.35 -1.55 36.95
CA LEU A 66 -8.40 -2.55 36.44
C LEU A 66 -8.93 -4.00 36.57
N ILE A 67 -10.04 -4.32 35.92
CA ILE A 67 -10.58 -5.66 35.84
C ILE A 67 -10.31 -6.13 34.41
N PRO A 68 -9.39 -7.09 34.21
CA PRO A 68 -9.14 -7.66 32.90
C PRO A 68 -10.44 -8.25 32.37
N LYS A 69 -10.99 -7.66 31.30
CA LYS A 69 -12.01 -8.33 30.51
C LYS A 69 -11.32 -9.47 29.76
N LYS A 70 -11.51 -10.68 30.28
CA LYS A 70 -11.15 -11.93 29.62
C LYS A 70 -11.81 -11.90 28.23
N PRO A 71 -11.05 -12.04 27.12
CA PRO A 71 -11.69 -12.20 25.82
C PRO A 71 -12.64 -13.39 25.91
N ASN A 72 -13.86 -13.23 25.41
CA ASN A 72 -14.83 -14.31 25.36
C ASN A 72 -14.33 -15.30 24.29
N LEU A 73 -13.54 -16.29 24.72
CA LEU A 73 -12.83 -17.29 23.91
C LEU A 73 -13.77 -18.33 23.25
N THR A 74 -15.01 -17.97 22.93
CA THR A 74 -16.01 -18.89 22.38
C THR A 74 -16.14 -18.75 20.86
N SER A 75 -15.01 -18.68 20.15
CA SER A 75 -15.00 -18.83 18.68
C SER A 75 -14.23 -20.10 18.32
N THR A 76 -14.95 -21.22 18.36
CA THR A 76 -14.46 -22.52 17.90
C THR A 76 -14.24 -22.47 16.39
N ALA A 77 -13.12 -23.02 15.91
CA ALA A 77 -12.82 -23.08 14.48
C ALA A 77 -13.97 -23.76 13.70
N PRO A 78 -14.27 -23.33 12.45
CA PRO A 78 -15.36 -23.91 11.66
C PRO A 78 -15.20 -25.39 11.28
N GLY A 79 -14.10 -26.04 11.66
CA GLY A 79 -13.81 -27.43 11.28
C GLY A 79 -12.47 -27.94 11.79
N PRO A 80 -12.11 -29.20 11.42
CA PRO A 80 -10.85 -29.82 11.82
C PRO A 80 -9.64 -29.04 11.27
N ALA A 81 -8.57 -28.98 12.07
CA ALA A 81 -7.36 -28.26 11.72
C ALA A 81 -6.66 -28.87 10.50
N PRO A 82 -6.27 -28.07 9.49
CA PRO A 82 -5.32 -28.50 8.48
C PRO A 82 -4.00 -28.94 9.13
N PRO A 83 -3.31 -29.97 8.61
CA PRO A 83 -2.02 -30.42 9.15
C PRO A 83 -1.02 -29.27 9.25
N GLY A 84 -0.43 -29.09 10.43
CA GLY A 84 0.55 -28.02 10.68
C GLY A 84 -0.04 -26.63 10.87
N LYS A 85 -1.36 -26.50 11.06
CA LYS A 85 -2.02 -25.20 11.32
C LYS A 85 -2.73 -25.15 12.67
N VAL A 86 -2.73 -23.97 13.29
CA VAL A 86 -3.41 -23.66 14.57
C VAL A 86 -4.44 -22.56 14.38
N TRP A 87 -5.61 -22.67 15.02
CA TRP A 87 -6.67 -21.67 14.91
C TRP A 87 -6.37 -20.49 15.82
N SER A 88 -6.35 -19.28 15.25
CA SER A 88 -6.24 -18.04 16.02
C SER A 88 -7.64 -17.49 16.29
N VAL A 89 -8.12 -17.72 17.52
CA VAL A 89 -9.44 -17.25 17.99
C VAL A 89 -9.56 -15.73 17.88
N GLU A 90 -8.45 -15.02 18.09
CA GLU A 90 -8.35 -13.56 17.98
C GLU A 90 -8.58 -13.07 16.55
N HIS A 91 -7.98 -13.73 15.57
CA HIS A 91 -7.94 -13.24 14.19
C HIS A 91 -8.84 -14.02 13.22
N GLY A 92 -9.57 -15.03 13.69
CA GLY A 92 -10.50 -15.82 12.88
C GLY A 92 -9.86 -16.56 11.70
N HIS A 93 -8.57 -16.91 11.77
CA HIS A 93 -7.86 -17.64 10.71
C HIS A 93 -6.84 -18.65 11.24
N TRP A 94 -6.39 -19.52 10.34
CA TRP A 94 -5.37 -20.53 10.63
C TRP A 94 -3.96 -19.97 10.49
N HIS A 95 -3.16 -20.05 11.54
CA HIS A 95 -1.73 -19.77 11.52
C HIS A 95 -0.96 -21.07 11.29
N ASN A 96 0.30 -20.96 10.83
CA ASN A 96 1.19 -22.12 10.87
C ASN A 96 1.56 -22.41 12.33
N ALA A 97 1.52 -23.69 12.71
CA ALA A 97 1.96 -24.11 14.03
C ALA A 97 3.44 -23.73 14.20
N PRO A 98 3.85 -23.12 15.32
CA PRO A 98 5.26 -22.98 15.64
C PRO A 98 5.88 -24.38 15.60
N LEU A 99 6.95 -24.57 14.81
CA LEU A 99 7.70 -25.81 14.83
C LEU A 99 8.19 -26.01 16.27
N ALA A 100 7.58 -26.93 17.00
CA ALA A 100 8.19 -27.43 18.22
C ALA A 100 9.60 -27.95 17.87
N PRO A 101 10.60 -27.83 18.76
CA PRO A 101 11.87 -28.51 18.58
C PRO A 101 11.64 -30.01 18.79
N SER A 102 11.04 -30.64 17.79
CA SER A 102 10.90 -32.08 17.73
C SER A 102 12.25 -32.64 17.29
N THR A 103 12.90 -33.30 18.23
CA THR A 103 13.90 -34.33 17.96
C THR A 103 13.29 -35.36 17.02
N LEU A 104 13.42 -35.17 15.70
CA LEU A 104 13.54 -36.17 14.61
C LEU A 104 13.48 -35.42 13.26
N PRO A 105 14.19 -35.94 12.25
CA PRO A 105 15.15 -35.17 11.49
C PRO A 105 14.45 -34.10 10.65
N SER A 106 15.12 -32.95 10.57
CA SER A 106 15.08 -32.03 9.45
C SER A 106 14.59 -32.76 8.21
N GLN A 107 13.37 -32.45 7.75
CA GLN A 107 13.07 -32.59 6.33
C GLN A 107 13.88 -31.52 5.60
N SER A 108 15.21 -31.72 5.62
CA SER A 108 15.99 -31.75 4.40
C SER A 108 15.10 -32.46 3.41
N LYS A 109 14.43 -31.68 2.55
CA LYS A 109 13.63 -32.22 1.47
C LYS A 109 14.58 -33.13 0.72
N THR A 110 14.43 -34.45 0.92
CA THR A 110 14.94 -35.44 -0.01
C THR A 110 14.44 -34.97 -1.36
N SER A 111 15.37 -34.60 -2.22
CA SER A 111 15.14 -34.14 -3.59
C SER A 111 14.62 -35.33 -4.41
N GLU A 112 13.42 -35.78 -4.10
CA GLU A 112 12.72 -36.77 -4.90
C GLU A 112 12.00 -36.01 -6.03
N PRO A 113 12.33 -36.28 -7.31
CA PRO A 113 11.76 -35.55 -8.43
C PRO A 113 10.25 -35.72 -8.46
N LYS A 114 9.49 -34.64 -8.31
CA LYS A 114 8.03 -34.70 -8.42
C LYS A 114 7.67 -34.88 -9.90
N PRO A 115 6.89 -35.94 -10.27
CA PRO A 115 6.49 -36.15 -11.65
C PRO A 115 5.59 -35.00 -12.13
N GLN A 116 5.73 -34.64 -13.40
CA GLN A 116 4.91 -33.61 -14.03
C GLN A 116 3.42 -34.02 -13.98
N PRO A 117 2.50 -33.10 -13.64
CA PRO A 117 1.08 -33.37 -13.71
C PRO A 117 0.65 -33.71 -15.15
N LYS A 118 -0.33 -34.61 -15.29
CA LYS A 118 -0.86 -35.05 -16.58
C LYS A 118 -1.64 -33.91 -17.24
N GLY A 119 -1.13 -33.36 -18.34
CA GLY A 119 -1.74 -32.28 -19.10
C GLY A 119 -0.70 -31.47 -19.90
N ASP A 120 -1.18 -30.71 -20.89
CA ASP A 120 -0.31 -29.82 -21.66
C ASP A 120 0.23 -28.69 -20.77
N PRO A 121 1.51 -28.30 -20.95
CA PRO A 121 2.11 -27.20 -20.20
C PRO A 121 1.37 -25.89 -20.49
N PRO A 122 1.24 -24.98 -19.51
CA PRO A 122 0.83 -23.61 -19.80
C PRO A 122 1.81 -22.96 -20.80
N PRO A 123 1.33 -22.13 -21.76
CA PRO A 123 2.19 -21.50 -22.76
C PRO A 123 3.32 -20.70 -22.11
N GLY A 124 4.56 -20.99 -22.49
CA GLY A 124 5.75 -20.33 -21.95
C GLY A 124 6.16 -20.76 -20.54
N LYS A 125 5.67 -21.91 -20.05
CA LYS A 125 6.05 -22.46 -18.75
C LYS A 125 6.78 -23.80 -18.85
N VAL A 126 7.80 -24.02 -18.03
CA VAL A 126 8.56 -25.28 -17.91
C VAL A 126 8.39 -25.91 -16.52
N TRP A 127 8.25 -27.24 -16.47
CA TRP A 127 8.08 -27.97 -15.20
C TRP A 127 9.42 -28.12 -14.47
N SER A 128 9.48 -27.70 -13.21
CA SER A 128 10.63 -27.96 -12.33
C SER A 128 10.36 -29.18 -11.46
N PRO A 129 10.93 -30.36 -11.78
CA PRO A 129 10.73 -31.57 -10.98
C PRO A 129 11.31 -31.46 -9.56
N GLU A 130 12.33 -30.62 -9.38
CA GLU A 130 12.91 -30.31 -8.07
C GLU A 130 11.95 -29.52 -7.16
N HIS A 131 11.21 -28.58 -7.75
CA HIS A 131 10.39 -27.65 -7.00
C HIS A 131 8.89 -27.96 -7.08
N GLY A 132 8.49 -28.92 -7.90
CA GLY A 132 7.10 -29.34 -8.07
C GLY A 132 6.16 -28.25 -8.60
N HIS A 133 6.66 -27.27 -9.38
CA HIS A 133 5.88 -26.20 -9.97
C HIS A 133 6.42 -25.74 -11.34
N TRP A 134 5.60 -24.95 -12.05
CA TRP A 134 5.91 -24.37 -13.36
C TRP A 134 6.71 -23.06 -13.22
N HIS A 135 7.79 -22.91 -13.97
CA HIS A 135 8.55 -21.67 -14.10
C HIS A 135 8.30 -21.02 -15.46
N ASP A 136 8.47 -19.70 -15.54
CA ASP A 136 8.53 -19.00 -16.82
C ASP A 136 9.74 -19.42 -17.64
N GLN A 137 9.52 -19.66 -18.92
CA GLN A 137 10.57 -19.89 -19.90
C GLN A 137 11.15 -18.51 -20.27
N ASN A 138 12.34 -18.20 -19.75
CA ASN A 138 13.06 -16.99 -20.13
C ASN A 138 13.69 -17.12 -21.53
#